data_AF-A0A958SVF9-F1
#
_entry.id   AF-A0A958SVF9-F1
#
_cell.length_a   1.000
_cell.length_b   1.000
_cell.length_c   1.000
_cell.angle_alpha   90.00
_cell.angle_beta   90.00
_cell.angle_gamma   90.00
#
_symmetry.space_group_name_H-M   'P 1'
#
loop_
_entity.id
_entity.type
_entity.pdbx_description
1 polymer ?
#
loop_
_entity_poly.entity_id
_entity_poly.type
_entity_poly.pdbx_seq_one_letter_code
_entity_poly.pdbx_strand_id
1 'polypeptide(L)' 'VEAVQIHGGNGFVKEYHVERLMRDAKITQIYEGTSEIQKIVISRRVLQK' A
#
# COMPACT_ATOMS: atom_id res chain seq x y z
N VAL A 1 -5.83 2.49 4.87
CA VAL A 1 -6.57 3.63 5.50
C VAL A 1 -7.88 3.15 6.12
N GLU A 2 -8.68 2.34 5.42
CA GLU A 2 -9.96 1.80 5.94
C GLU A 2 -9.84 1.12 7.32
N ALA A 3 -8.83 0.27 7.51
CA ALA A 3 -8.61 -0.40 8.80
C ALA A 3 -8.34 0.58 9.96
N VAL A 4 -7.56 1.65 9.73
CA VAL A 4 -7.31 2.71 10.72
C VAL A 4 -8.62 3.43 11.04
N GLN A 5 -9.40 3.77 10.02
CA GLN A 5 -10.68 4.48 10.18
C GLN A 5 -11.71 3.67 10.97
N ILE A 6 -11.79 2.35 10.77
CA ILE A 6 -12.66 1.46 11.55
C ILE A 6 -12.32 1.50 13.05
N HIS A 7 -11.04 1.64 13.38
CA HIS A 7 -10.58 1.76 14.79
C HIS A 7 -10.73 3.19 15.34
N GLY A 8 -11.20 4.16 14.55
CA GLY A 8 -11.36 5.55 14.95
C GLY A 8 -10.05 6.15 15.49
N GLY A 9 -10.13 6.95 16.55
CA GLY A 9 -8.94 7.55 17.19
C GLY A 9 -7.93 6.52 17.70
N ASN A 10 -8.40 5.36 18.15
CA ASN A 10 -7.54 4.26 18.60
C ASN A 10 -6.70 3.68 17.45
N GLY A 11 -7.16 3.81 16.20
CA GLY A 11 -6.41 3.38 15.03
C GLY A 11 -5.17 4.23 14.73
N PHE A 12 -5.00 5.38 15.39
CA PHE A 12 -3.90 6.31 15.16
C PHE A 12 -2.87 6.34 16.31
N VAL A 13 -3.16 5.65 17.42
CA VAL A 13 -2.22 5.55 18.56
C VAL A 13 -1.36 4.29 18.43
N LYS A 14 -0.11 4.38 18.92
CA LYS A 14 0.90 3.30 18.78
C LYS A 14 0.55 2.02 19.54
N GLU A 15 -0.41 2.07 20.45
CA GLU A 15 -0.91 0.90 21.20
C GLU A 15 -1.63 -0.09 20.28
N TYR A 16 -2.21 0.36 19.17
CA TYR A 16 -2.83 -0.49 18.17
C TYR A 16 -1.93 -0.62 16.94
N HIS A 17 -1.69 -1.84 16.49
CA HIS A 17 -0.75 -2.10 15.38
C HIS A 17 -1.20 -1.58 14.02
N VAL A 18 -2.46 -1.17 13.87
CA VAL A 18 -3.06 -0.79 12.58
C VAL A 18 -2.40 0.43 11.94
N GLU A 19 -1.91 1.38 12.74
CA GLU A 19 -1.15 2.54 12.24
C GLU A 19 0.20 2.10 11.63
N ARG A 20 0.89 1.17 12.29
CA ARG A 20 2.17 0.63 11.84
C ARG A 20 2.00 -0.13 10.54
N LEU A 21 0.99 -0.99 10.47
CA LEU A 21 0.65 -1.74 9.26
C LEU A 21 0.32 -0.81 8.09
N MET A 22 -0.37 0.31 8.34
CA MET A 22 -0.62 1.31 7.30
C MET A 22 0.67 1.95 6.79
N ARG A 23 1.64 2.27 7.66
CA ARG A 23 2.95 2.81 7.25
C ARG A 23 3.77 1.79 6.48
N ASP A 24 3.84 0.56 6.99
CA ASP A 24 4.60 -0.52 6.35
C ASP A 24 4.01 -0.86 4.97
N ALA A 25 2.69 -0.85 4.82
CA ALA A 25 2.04 -1.05 3.51
C ALA A 25 2.39 0.03 2.47
N LYS A 26 2.89 1.21 2.87
CA LYS A 26 3.27 2.24 1.90
C LYS A 26 4.56 1.89 1.16
N ILE A 27 5.50 1.22 1.80
CA ILE A 27 6.80 0.87 1.17
C ILE A 27 6.63 -0.12 0.03
N THR A 28 5.62 -1.00 0.11
CA THR A 28 5.35 -2.02 -0.92
C THR A 28 4.91 -1.41 -2.24
N GLN A 29 4.52 -0.13 -2.26
CA GLN A 29 4.16 0.59 -3.48
C GLN A 29 5.36 1.23 -4.18
N ILE A 30 6.54 1.25 -3.53
CA ILE A 30 7.74 1.98 -3.97
C ILE A 30 8.91 1.02 -4.16
N TYR A 31 9.11 0.09 -3.23
CA TYR A 31 10.18 -0.90 -3.25
C TYR A 31 9.90 -2.02 -4.27
N GLU A 32 10.96 -2.64 -4.80
CA GLU A 32 10.91 -3.68 -5.85
C GLU A 32 10.10 -3.29 -7.11
N GLY A 33 10.17 -2.01 -7.45
CA GLY A 33 9.46 -1.41 -8.57
C GLY A 33 8.20 -0.70 -8.10
N THR A 34 8.13 0.60 -8.41
CA THR A 34 6.97 1.41 -8.03
C THR A 34 5.70 0.91 -8.71
N SER A 35 4.55 1.31 -8.18
CA SER A 35 3.24 1.00 -8.75
C SER A 35 3.14 1.39 -10.24
N GLU A 36 3.80 2.47 -10.66
CA GLU A 36 3.86 2.92 -12.05
C GLU A 36 4.70 1.98 -12.93
N ILE A 37 5.86 1.53 -12.44
CA ILE A 37 6.70 0.56 -13.15
C ILE A 37 5.95 -0.76 -13.34
N GLN A 38 5.28 -1.25 -12.29
CA GLN A 38 4.46 -2.46 -12.37
C GLN A 38 3.36 -2.33 -13.42
N LYS A 39 2.66 -1.19 -13.46
CA LYS A 39 1.65 -0.90 -14.50
C LYS A 39 2.24 -0.92 -15.90
N ILE A 40 3.44 -0.37 -16.11
CA ILE A 40 4.11 -0.38 -17.43
C ILE A 40 4.44 -1.82 -17.84
N VAL A 41 5.03 -2.61 -16.95
CA VAL A 41 5.39 -4.02 -17.23
C VAL A 41 4.15 -4.84 -17.57
N ILE A 42 3.08 -4.71 -16.78
CA ILE A 42 1.80 -5.38 -17.03
C ILE A 42 1.21 -4.91 -18.37
N SER A 43 1.16 -3.59 -18.61
CA SER A 43 0.60 -3.02 -19.84
C SER A 43 1.33 -3.52 -21.09
N ARG A 44 2.67 -3.56 -21.07
CA ARG A 44 3.48 -4.11 -22.16
C ARG A 44 3.12 -5.57 -22.43
N ARG A 45 3.01 -6.38 -21.38
CA ARG A 45 2.66 -7.80 -21.51
C ARG A 45 1.24 -8.03 -22.02
N VAL A 46 0.29 -7.15 -21.68
CA VAL A 46 -1.10 -7.25 -22.12
C VAL A 46 -1.29 -6.73 -23.55
N LEU A 47 -0.58 -5.66 -23.94
CA LEU A 47 -0.74 -4.98 -25.23
C LEU A 47 0.16 -5.53 -26.35
N GLN A 48 1.22 -6.27 -26.02
CA GLN A 48 1.96 -7.04 -27.03
C GLN A 48 1.14 -8.26 -27.46
N LYS A 49 0.28 -8.03 -28.46
CA LYS A 49 -0.14 -9.05 -29.43
C LYS A 49 0.74 -8.95 -30.67
#